data_AF-A0A8S2XVT7-F1
#
_entry.id   AF-A0A8S2XVT7-F1
#
_cell.length_a   1.000
_cell.length_b   1.000
_cell.length_c   1.000
_cell.angle_alpha   90.00
_cell.angle_beta   90.00
_cell.angle_gamma   90.00
#
_symmetry.space_group_name_H-M   'P 1'
#
loop_
_entity.id
_entity.type
_entity.pdbx_description
1 polymer ?
#
loop_
_entity_poly.entity_id
_entity_poly.type
_entity_poly.pdbx_seq_one_letter_code
_entity_poly.pdbx_strand_id
1 'polypeptide(L)'
;MQSSSRINIFFFTISLFVLLIGIIYQPLPDNFPQPWKYRFLSYWAHRIDQLGFYCEQMNLFTRINLIRNLHYLSIGLFQKRHPECRLKVYDRKIANVHVRIYEPEESIDHEEKTTIIYFHGGGFLLGSIETYDQATYRMANLTRTTLFAVE
;
A
#
# COMPACT_ATOMS: atom_id res chain seq x y z
N MET A 1 32.00 6.50 -30.64
CA MET A 1 30.68 6.08 -30.13
C MET A 1 30.63 4.68 -29.51
N GLN A 2 31.44 3.71 -29.96
CA GLN A 2 31.35 2.32 -29.46
C GLN A 2 31.96 2.10 -28.06
N SER A 3 32.97 2.90 -27.67
CA SER A 3 33.65 2.79 -26.36
C SER A 3 32.79 3.28 -25.18
N SER A 4 32.09 4.41 -25.34
CA SER A 4 31.18 4.95 -24.31
C SER A 4 30.00 4.00 -24.01
N SER A 5 29.50 3.31 -25.05
CA SER A 5 28.44 2.30 -24.88
C SER A 5 28.89 1.12 -24.00
N ARG A 6 30.11 0.61 -24.19
CA ARG A 6 30.65 -0.50 -23.37
C ARG A 6 30.84 -0.08 -21.90
N ILE A 7 31.29 1.14 -21.67
CA ILE A 7 31.47 1.70 -20.32
C ILE A 7 30.11 1.85 -19.61
N ASN A 8 29.12 2.39 -20.31
CA ASN A 8 27.76 2.53 -19.74
C ASN A 8 27.13 1.17 -19.42
N ILE A 9 27.31 0.18 -20.30
CA ILE A 9 26.84 -1.19 -20.07
C ILE A 9 27.50 -1.78 -18.81
N PHE A 10 28.81 -1.58 -18.65
CA PHE A 10 29.54 -2.07 -17.48
C PHE A 10 29.04 -1.46 -16.16
N PHE A 11 28.83 -0.13 -16.10
CA PHE A 11 28.28 0.49 -14.89
C PHE A 11 26.83 0.06 -14.62
N PHE A 12 26.04 -0.10 -15.68
CA PHE A 12 24.68 -0.59 -15.56
C PHE A 12 24.64 -2.02 -15.00
N THR A 13 25.48 -2.92 -15.49
CA THR A 13 25.52 -4.31 -15.00
C THR A 13 25.98 -4.39 -13.55
N ILE A 14 26.99 -3.60 -13.14
CA ILE A 14 27.41 -3.51 -11.73
C ILE A 14 26.26 -3.01 -10.86
N SER A 15 25.60 -1.92 -11.25
CA SER A 15 24.48 -1.35 -10.50
C SER A 15 23.34 -2.35 -10.33
N LEU A 16 22.99 -3.07 -11.40
CA LEU A 16 21.98 -4.13 -11.35
C LEU A 16 22.40 -5.26 -10.39
N PHE A 17 23.67 -5.66 -10.41
CA PHE A 17 24.18 -6.71 -9.53
C PHE A 17 24.14 -6.30 -8.05
N VAL A 18 24.57 -5.07 -7.73
CA VAL A 18 24.47 -4.51 -6.37
C VAL A 18 23.02 -4.46 -5.89
N LEU A 19 22.09 -4.05 -6.77
CA LEU A 19 20.66 -4.03 -6.46
C LEU A 19 20.12 -5.44 -6.18
N LEU A 20 20.48 -6.43 -6.99
CA LEU A 20 20.06 -7.82 -6.80
C LEU A 20 20.61 -8.40 -5.50
N ILE A 21 21.89 -8.17 -5.18
CA ILE A 21 22.49 -8.56 -3.89
C ILE A 21 21.72 -7.89 -2.75
N GLY A 22 21.48 -6.57 -2.84
CA GLY A 22 20.78 -5.81 -1.82
C GLY A 22 19.39 -6.38 -1.49
N ILE A 23 18.69 -6.91 -2.49
CA ILE A 23 17.41 -7.61 -2.33
C ILE A 23 17.63 -9.01 -1.74
N ILE A 24 18.49 -9.83 -2.35
CA ILE A 24 18.67 -11.24 -1.94
C ILE A 24 19.14 -11.35 -0.48
N TYR A 25 20.00 -10.45 -0.02
CA TYR A 25 20.57 -10.49 1.32
C TYR A 25 19.78 -9.70 2.38
N GLN A 26 18.56 -9.25 2.09
CA GLN A 26 17.70 -8.70 3.15
C GLN A 26 17.45 -9.76 4.23
N PRO A 27 17.75 -9.46 5.51
CA PRO A 27 17.50 -10.39 6.59
C PRO A 27 15.99 -10.59 6.72
N LEU A 28 15.55 -11.82 6.52
CA LEU A 28 14.16 -12.22 6.68
C LEU A 28 14.16 -13.57 7.40
N PRO A 29 13.29 -13.77 8.42
CA PRO A 29 13.13 -15.07 9.05
C PRO A 29 12.85 -16.18 8.03
N ASP A 30 13.31 -17.39 8.32
CA ASP A 30 13.27 -18.51 7.36
C ASP A 30 11.86 -19.02 7.05
N ASN A 31 10.85 -18.62 7.84
CA ASN A 31 9.48 -19.17 7.79
C ASN A 31 8.49 -18.34 6.95
N PHE A 32 8.95 -17.52 6.00
CA PHE A 32 8.04 -16.76 5.13
C PHE A 32 7.64 -17.56 3.87
N PRO A 33 6.34 -17.69 3.55
CA PRO A 33 5.89 -18.43 2.35
C PRO A 33 6.45 -17.89 1.03
N GLN A 34 6.75 -16.59 0.95
CA GLN A 34 7.19 -15.92 -0.29
C GLN A 34 8.31 -14.91 0.00
N PRO A 35 9.52 -15.36 0.37
CA PRO A 35 10.55 -14.52 0.97
C PRO A 35 11.04 -13.43 0.02
N TRP A 36 11.14 -13.71 -1.28
CA TRP A 36 11.62 -12.74 -2.27
C TRP A 36 10.73 -11.49 -2.37
N LYS A 37 9.40 -11.61 -2.16
CA LYS A 37 8.48 -10.46 -2.18
C LYS A 37 8.75 -9.53 -1.01
N TYR A 38 8.91 -10.10 0.18
CA TYR A 38 9.21 -9.35 1.40
C TYR A 38 10.61 -8.76 1.36
N ARG A 39 11.59 -9.48 0.85
CA ARG A 39 12.95 -8.98 0.65
C ARG A 39 12.98 -7.80 -0.32
N PHE A 40 12.28 -7.89 -1.44
CA PHE A 40 12.14 -6.78 -2.38
C PHE A 40 11.48 -5.56 -1.71
N LEU A 41 10.32 -5.77 -1.06
CA LEU A 41 9.59 -4.70 -0.38
C LEU A 41 10.41 -4.04 0.74
N SER A 42 11.06 -4.85 1.57
CA SER A 42 11.93 -4.40 2.66
C SER A 42 13.11 -3.60 2.11
N TYR A 43 13.80 -4.11 1.08
CA TYR A 43 14.92 -3.39 0.47
C TYR A 43 14.49 -2.00 -0.01
N TRP A 44 13.36 -1.89 -0.73
CA TRP A 44 12.82 -0.61 -1.19
C TRP A 44 12.40 0.30 -0.06
N ALA A 45 11.74 -0.22 0.98
CA ALA A 45 11.37 0.55 2.15
C ALA A 45 12.60 1.22 2.80
N HIS A 46 13.68 0.46 3.00
CA HIS A 46 14.94 1.00 3.53
C HIS A 46 15.59 2.04 2.58
N ARG A 47 15.50 1.85 1.25
CA ARG A 47 16.03 2.83 0.29
C ARG A 47 15.24 4.15 0.33
N ILE A 48 13.91 4.08 0.39
CA ILE A 48 13.03 5.25 0.52
C ILE A 48 13.31 5.97 1.85
N ASP A 49 13.47 5.21 2.93
CA ASP A 49 13.77 5.72 4.27
C ASP A 49 15.12 6.46 4.34
N GLN A 50 16.14 5.96 3.63
CA GLN A 50 17.43 6.64 3.46
C GLN A 50 17.33 7.88 2.58
N LEU A 51 16.60 7.82 1.46
CA LEU A 51 16.33 8.99 0.64
C LEU A 51 15.64 10.09 1.46
N GLY A 52 14.65 9.72 2.26
CA GLY A 52 13.95 10.63 3.16
C GLY A 52 14.88 11.31 4.16
N PHE A 53 15.83 10.56 4.72
CA PHE A 53 16.86 11.13 5.59
C PHE A 53 17.69 12.20 4.86
N TYR A 54 18.18 11.93 3.66
CA TYR A 54 18.97 12.91 2.90
C TYR A 54 18.13 14.12 2.47
N CYS A 55 16.90 13.93 2.01
CA CYS A 55 16.00 15.03 1.66
C CYS A 55 15.71 15.95 2.85
N GLU A 56 15.58 15.37 4.05
CA GLU A 56 15.37 16.11 5.28
C GLU A 56 16.62 16.92 5.68
N GLN A 57 17.82 16.35 5.55
CA GLN A 57 19.08 17.10 5.75
C GLN A 57 19.22 18.30 4.79
N MET A 58 18.67 18.20 3.58
CA MET A 58 18.67 19.26 2.59
C MET A 58 17.50 20.25 2.75
N ASN A 59 16.66 20.09 3.79
CA ASN A 59 15.44 20.88 4.02
C ASN A 59 14.43 20.87 2.85
N LEU A 60 14.39 19.80 2.04
CA LEU A 60 13.46 19.68 0.91
C LEU A 60 12.09 19.18 1.38
N PHE A 61 12.09 18.08 2.12
CA PHE A 61 10.89 17.46 2.69
C PHE A 61 11.26 16.82 4.02
N THR A 62 10.32 16.79 4.96
CA THR A 62 10.47 15.92 6.13
C THR A 62 10.41 14.46 5.69
N ARG A 63 11.09 13.58 6.43
CA ARG A 63 11.12 12.15 6.12
C ARG A 63 9.72 11.55 6.02
N ILE A 64 8.83 11.96 6.94
CA ILE A 64 7.41 11.54 6.99
C ILE A 64 6.66 12.02 5.74
N ASN A 65 6.82 13.29 5.37
CA ASN A 65 6.11 13.83 4.21
C ASN A 65 6.58 13.17 2.91
N LEU A 66 7.87 12.84 2.78
CA LEU A 66 8.35 12.12 1.60
C LEU A 66 7.67 10.75 1.48
N ILE A 67 7.70 9.94 2.54
CA ILE A 67 7.11 8.59 2.53
C ILE A 67 5.61 8.67 2.24
N ARG A 68 4.91 9.61 2.88
CA ARG A 68 3.46 9.79 2.70
C ARG A 68 3.09 10.23 1.29
N ASN A 69 3.81 11.20 0.71
CA ASN A 69 3.55 11.65 -0.66
C ASN A 69 3.87 10.56 -1.71
N LEU A 70 4.98 9.82 -1.53
CA LEU A 70 5.31 8.69 -2.40
C LEU A 70 4.24 7.59 -2.32
N HIS A 71 3.74 7.31 -1.13
CA HIS A 71 2.64 6.37 -0.93
C HIS A 71 1.38 6.82 -1.68
N TYR A 72 0.93 8.07 -1.50
CA TYR A 72 -0.26 8.59 -2.21
C TYR A 72 -0.08 8.61 -3.73
N LEU A 73 1.10 8.98 -4.23
CA LEU A 73 1.41 8.92 -5.66
C LEU A 73 1.31 7.49 -6.19
N SER A 74 1.86 6.52 -5.44
CA SER A 74 1.82 5.11 -5.82
C SER A 74 0.41 4.53 -5.84
N ILE A 75 -0.54 5.10 -5.11
CA ILE A 75 -1.92 4.63 -5.10
C ILE A 75 -2.75 5.31 -6.18
N GLY A 76 -2.61 6.63 -6.35
CA GLY A 76 -3.33 7.38 -7.38
C GLY A 76 -3.10 6.84 -8.80
N LEU A 77 -1.92 6.25 -9.05
CA LEU A 77 -1.59 5.60 -10.31
C LEU A 77 -2.28 4.23 -10.53
N PHE A 78 -2.69 3.54 -9.46
CA PHE A 78 -3.18 2.16 -9.52
C PHE A 78 -4.61 1.98 -8.98
N GLN A 79 -5.23 3.04 -8.46
CA GLN A 79 -6.55 2.98 -7.87
C GLN A 79 -7.61 2.76 -8.97
N LYS A 80 -8.09 1.52 -9.08
CA LYS A 80 -9.27 1.19 -9.87
C LYS A 80 -10.51 1.42 -9.03
N ARG A 81 -11.39 2.34 -9.45
CA ARG A 81 -12.73 2.48 -8.89
C ARG A 81 -13.59 1.27 -9.22
N HIS A 82 -14.55 0.98 -8.35
CA HIS A 82 -15.43 -0.20 -8.44
C HIS A 82 -16.12 -0.25 -9.81
N PRO A 83 -15.90 -1.30 -10.62
CA PRO A 83 -16.52 -1.42 -11.94
C PRO A 83 -17.98 -1.89 -11.89
N GLU A 84 -18.45 -2.38 -10.74
CA GLU A 84 -19.78 -2.95 -10.56
C GLU A 84 -20.55 -2.19 -9.47
N CYS A 85 -21.85 -1.96 -9.67
CA CYS A 85 -22.72 -1.22 -8.73
C CYS A 85 -23.39 -2.12 -7.67
N ARG A 86 -22.72 -3.19 -7.20
CA ARG A 86 -23.35 -4.21 -6.33
C ARG A 86 -23.45 -3.80 -4.86
N LEU A 87 -22.67 -2.81 -4.45
CA LEU A 87 -22.69 -2.29 -3.09
C LEU A 87 -23.06 -0.81 -3.12
N LYS A 88 -23.90 -0.41 -2.17
CA LYS A 88 -24.11 1.00 -1.84
C LYS A 88 -22.95 1.45 -0.97
N VAL A 89 -22.13 2.37 -1.49
CA VAL A 89 -20.97 2.92 -0.80
C VAL A 89 -21.21 4.38 -0.44
N TYR A 90 -21.05 4.73 0.83
CA TYR A 90 -21.25 6.11 1.30
C TYR A 90 -20.44 6.40 2.56
N ASP A 91 -20.14 7.69 2.75
CA ASP A 91 -19.34 8.15 3.88
C ASP A 91 -20.24 8.70 5.00
N ARG A 92 -19.85 8.47 6.25
CA ARG A 92 -20.47 9.05 7.45
C ARG A 92 -19.40 9.45 8.46
N LYS A 93 -19.80 10.26 9.44
CA LYS A 93 -19.05 10.45 10.68
C LYS A 93 -19.71 9.67 11.81
N ILE A 94 -18.93 8.82 12.48
CA ILE A 94 -19.36 8.06 13.66
C ILE A 94 -18.38 8.40 14.77
N ALA A 95 -18.87 8.87 15.93
CA ALA A 95 -18.02 9.36 17.01
C ALA A 95 -16.97 10.41 16.55
N ASN A 96 -17.35 11.27 15.59
CA ASN A 96 -16.48 12.26 14.93
C ASN A 96 -15.31 11.68 14.11
N VAL A 97 -15.29 10.37 13.87
CA VAL A 97 -14.34 9.69 12.97
C VAL A 97 -14.98 9.52 11.60
N HIS A 98 -14.22 9.77 10.53
CA HIS A 98 -14.69 9.54 9.15
C HIS A 98 -14.68 8.03 8.85
N VAL A 99 -15.80 7.54 8.34
CA VAL A 99 -16.02 6.11 8.07
C VAL A 99 -16.68 5.98 6.72
N ARG A 100 -16.17 5.07 5.87
CA ARG A 100 -16.82 4.64 4.64
C ARG A 100 -17.56 3.34 4.85
N ILE A 101 -18.85 3.32 4.51
CA ILE A 101 -19.75 2.19 4.70
C ILE A 101 -19.98 1.53 3.35
N TYR A 102 -19.81 0.22 3.29
CA TYR A 102 -20.10 -0.64 2.15
C TYR A 102 -21.28 -1.54 2.51
N GLU A 103 -22.42 -1.30 1.89
CA GLU A 103 -23.68 -1.98 2.19
C GLU A 103 -24.12 -2.82 0.98
N PRO A 104 -24.21 -4.15 1.08
CA PRO A 104 -24.71 -5.00 0.00
C PRO A 104 -26.23 -4.82 -0.18
N GLU A 105 -26.70 -4.89 -1.43
CA GLU A 105 -28.15 -4.78 -1.75
C GLU A 105 -28.96 -5.94 -1.15
N GLU A 106 -28.38 -7.14 -1.12
CA GLU A 106 -28.92 -8.32 -0.44
C GLU A 106 -28.00 -8.65 0.74
N SER A 107 -28.41 -8.30 1.96
CA SER A 107 -27.77 -8.81 3.17
C SER A 107 -28.19 -10.28 3.36
N ILE A 108 -27.26 -11.14 3.77
CA ILE A 108 -27.65 -12.51 4.17
C ILE A 108 -28.58 -12.37 5.38
N ASP A 109 -29.82 -12.86 5.25
CA ASP A 109 -30.79 -12.97 6.33
C ASP A 109 -30.28 -13.99 7.36
N HIS A 110 -29.40 -13.53 8.24
CA HIS A 110 -29.05 -14.22 9.46
C HIS A 110 -29.82 -13.56 10.61
N GLU A 111 -30.32 -14.39 11.54
CA GLU A 111 -31.03 -13.94 12.76
C GLU A 111 -30.22 -12.91 13.57
N GLU A 112 -28.89 -12.90 13.41
CA GLU A 112 -27.99 -11.86 13.91
C GLU A 112 -27.31 -11.12 12.75
N LYS A 113 -27.60 -9.81 12.64
CA LYS A 113 -26.93 -8.93 11.66
C LYS A 113 -25.45 -8.75 12.05
N THR A 114 -24.60 -9.59 11.51
CA THR A 114 -23.14 -9.46 11.65
C THR A 114 -22.66 -8.26 10.83
N THR A 115 -21.64 -7.55 11.31
CA THR A 115 -21.04 -6.39 10.66
C THR A 115 -19.53 -6.46 10.78
N ILE A 116 -18.81 -5.95 9.78
CA ILE A 116 -17.34 -5.89 9.79
C ILE A 116 -16.91 -4.45 10.07
N ILE A 117 -16.04 -4.26 11.07
CA ILE A 117 -15.32 -2.99 11.28
C ILE A 117 -13.88 -3.21 10.82
N TYR A 118 -13.46 -2.44 9.82
CA TYR A 118 -12.15 -2.55 9.21
C TYR A 118 -11.29 -1.33 9.56
N PHE A 119 -10.15 -1.59 10.20
CA PHE A 119 -9.11 -0.60 10.42
C PHE A 119 -8.00 -0.82 9.40
N HIS A 120 -7.68 0.22 8.64
CA HIS A 120 -6.66 0.11 7.62
C HIS A 120 -5.24 -0.04 8.23
N GLY A 121 -4.34 -0.63 7.44
CA GLY A 121 -2.94 -0.78 7.82
C GLY A 121 -2.13 0.49 7.60
N GLY A 122 -0.81 0.34 7.47
CA GLY A 122 0.10 1.45 7.20
C GLY A 122 0.82 2.01 8.43
N GLY A 123 0.86 1.24 9.52
CA GLY A 123 1.69 1.53 10.69
C GLY A 123 1.35 2.85 11.38
N PHE A 124 0.07 3.25 11.34
CA PHE A 124 -0.43 4.52 11.87
C PHE A 124 0.17 5.77 11.23
N LEU A 125 0.83 5.62 10.08
CA LEU A 125 1.51 6.70 9.35
C LEU A 125 1.02 6.84 7.91
N LEU A 126 0.66 5.72 7.29
CA LEU A 126 0.30 5.60 5.89
C LEU A 126 -1.11 5.00 5.76
N GLY A 127 -1.70 5.21 4.59
CA GLY A 127 -3.04 4.71 4.31
C GLY A 127 -4.14 5.73 4.61
N SER A 128 -5.29 5.43 4.04
CA SER A 128 -6.60 6.06 4.27
C SER A 128 -7.67 5.10 3.74
N ILE A 129 -8.94 5.39 3.99
CA ILE A 129 -10.07 4.66 3.41
C ILE A 129 -10.05 4.68 1.88
N GLU A 130 -9.47 5.71 1.24
CA GLU A 130 -9.27 5.73 -0.22
C GLU A 130 -8.28 4.65 -0.64
N THR A 131 -7.17 4.51 0.09
CA THR A 131 -6.10 3.57 -0.30
C THR A 131 -6.53 2.11 -0.17
N TYR A 132 -7.44 1.83 0.76
CA TYR A 132 -7.97 0.49 1.01
C TYR A 132 -9.34 0.23 0.35
N ASP A 133 -9.89 1.21 -0.37
CA ASP A 133 -11.25 1.20 -0.92
C ASP A 133 -11.56 -0.06 -1.74
N GLN A 134 -10.64 -0.49 -2.60
CA GLN A 134 -10.84 -1.70 -3.41
C GLN A 134 -10.83 -2.98 -2.58
N ALA A 135 -9.98 -3.04 -1.55
CA ALA A 135 -9.87 -4.21 -0.68
C ALA A 135 -11.13 -4.35 0.20
N THR A 136 -11.58 -3.24 0.80
CA THR A 136 -12.79 -3.18 1.63
C THR A 136 -14.05 -3.46 0.80
N TYR A 137 -14.16 -2.90 -0.40
CA TYR A 137 -15.25 -3.22 -1.32
C TYR A 137 -15.30 -4.71 -1.67
N ARG A 138 -14.16 -5.30 -2.06
CA ARG A 138 -14.10 -6.74 -2.38
C ARG A 138 -14.46 -7.59 -1.18
N MET A 139 -14.00 -7.23 0.01
CA MET A 139 -14.31 -7.93 1.24
C MET A 139 -15.80 -7.88 1.57
N ALA A 140 -16.43 -6.70 1.50
CA ALA A 140 -17.86 -6.53 1.70
C ALA A 140 -18.69 -7.33 0.67
N ASN A 141 -18.28 -7.31 -0.60
CA ASN A 141 -18.95 -8.06 -1.67
C ASN A 141 -18.82 -9.59 -1.50
N LEU A 142 -17.65 -10.09 -1.10
CA LEU A 142 -17.42 -11.52 -0.88
C LEU A 142 -18.14 -12.05 0.35
N THR A 143 -18.16 -11.26 1.42
CA THR A 143 -18.80 -11.64 2.70
C THR A 143 -20.30 -11.35 2.73
N ARG A 144 -20.81 -10.57 1.77
CA ARG A 144 -22.20 -10.06 1.76
C ARG A 144 -22.62 -9.47 3.10
N THR A 145 -21.68 -8.78 3.73
CA THR A 145 -21.81 -8.22 5.08
C THR A 145 -21.54 -6.73 5.01
N THR A 146 -22.32 -5.94 5.74
CA THR A 146 -22.06 -4.50 5.86
C THR A 146 -20.70 -4.27 6.49
N LEU A 147 -19.90 -3.41 5.86
CA LEU A 147 -18.54 -3.13 6.27
C LEU A 147 -18.33 -1.65 6.52
N PHE A 148 -17.74 -1.33 7.67
CA PHE A 148 -17.37 0.01 8.11
C PHE A 148 -15.85 0.14 8.04
N ALA A 149 -15.34 0.84 7.04
CA ALA A 149 -13.92 1.16 6.92
C ALA A 149 -13.63 2.48 7.64
N VAL A 150 -12.72 2.42 8.61
CA VAL A 150 -12.37 3.55 9.47
C VAL A 150 -11.13 4.25 8.94
N GLU A 151 -11.18 5.58 8.89
CA GLU A 151 -10.05 6.49 8.62
C GLU A 151 -9.10 6.64 9.82
#